data_AF-A0A7J8MNQ8-F1
#
_entry.id   AF-A0A7J8MNQ8-F1
#
_cell.length_a   1.000
_cell.length_b   1.000
_cell.length_c   1.000
_cell.angle_alpha   90.00
_cell.angle_beta   90.00
_cell.angle_gamma   90.00
#
_symmetry.space_group_name_H-M   'P 1'
#
loop_
_entity.id
_entity.type
_entity.pdbx_description
1 polymer ?
#
loop_
_entity_poly.entity_id
_entity_poly.type
_entity_poly.pdbx_seq_one_letter_code
_entity_poly.pdbx_strand_id
1 'polypeptide(L)'
;MHLIGLWMNSQVGYVVMVDPHTGARTNLLRMKGPKVAGVYHQLIDERMVKILHGREKKVYAWTVDDVDSMMRMLHMRADAIVTSNPTLLQRTMQDKRTQCLEEGFSLTR
;
A
#
# COMPACT_ATOMS: atom_id res chain seq x y z
N MET A 1 -30.93 -2.22 -22.50
CA MET A 1 -29.79 -2.92 -21.89
C MET A 1 -28.54 -2.10 -22.21
N HIS A 2 -28.04 -1.31 -21.26
CA HIS A 2 -26.83 -0.49 -21.45
C HIS A 2 -25.60 -1.36 -21.16
N LEU A 3 -24.84 -1.70 -22.20
CA LEU A 3 -23.53 -2.30 -22.04
C LEU A 3 -22.58 -1.22 -21.48
N ILE A 4 -22.12 -1.40 -20.25
CA ILE A 4 -21.03 -0.60 -19.69
C ILE A 4 -19.78 -0.99 -20.47
N GLY A 5 -19.39 -0.16 -21.44
CA GLY A 5 -18.14 -0.33 -22.17
C GLY A 5 -16.97 -0.12 -21.21
N LEU A 6 -16.24 -1.20 -20.91
CA LEU A 6 -14.95 -1.11 -20.26
C LEU A 6 -13.98 -0.48 -21.26
N TRP A 7 -13.63 0.78 -21.03
CA TRP A 7 -12.66 1.52 -21.83
C TRP A 7 -11.32 0.78 -21.80
N MET A 8 -10.85 0.36 -22.98
CA MET A 8 -9.70 -0.53 -23.16
C MET A 8 -8.36 0.04 -22.65
N ASN A 9 -8.36 1.27 -22.13
CA ASN A 9 -7.16 2.03 -21.78
C ASN A 9 -7.17 2.58 -20.33
N SER A 10 -8.10 2.13 -19.48
CA SER A 10 -8.13 2.54 -18.08
C SER A 10 -7.12 1.74 -17.24
N GLN A 11 -6.35 2.40 -16.39
CA GLN A 11 -5.48 1.73 -15.43
C GLN A 11 -6.35 1.01 -14.39
N VAL A 12 -6.40 -0.33 -14.46
CA VAL A 12 -7.14 -1.16 -13.49
C VAL A 12 -6.25 -1.55 -12.32
N GLY A 13 -6.82 -1.52 -11.11
CA GLY A 13 -6.25 -2.12 -9.90
C GLY A 13 -7.16 -3.25 -9.40
N TYR A 14 -6.65 -4.11 -8.53
CA TYR A 14 -7.46 -5.15 -7.87
C TYR A 14 -7.31 -5.05 -6.34
N VAL A 15 -8.40 -5.36 -5.64
CA VAL A 15 -8.48 -5.31 -4.18
C VAL A 15 -8.23 -6.71 -3.63
N VAL A 16 -7.28 -6.81 -2.70
CA VAL A 16 -6.87 -8.05 -2.06
C VAL A 16 -7.35 -8.02 -0.62
N MET A 17 -8.22 -8.97 -0.32
CA MET A 17 -8.69 -9.25 1.02
C MET A 17 -8.33 -10.69 1.40
N VAL A 18 -8.26 -10.91 2.71
CA VAL A 18 -8.43 -12.23 3.30
C VAL A 18 -9.86 -12.33 3.79
N ASP A 19 -10.51 -13.42 3.43
CA ASP A 19 -11.78 -13.79 4.05
C ASP A 19 -11.53 -14.06 5.55
N PRO A 20 -12.13 -13.28 6.46
CA PRO A 20 -11.88 -13.41 7.89
C PRO A 20 -12.41 -14.72 8.50
N HIS A 21 -13.33 -15.40 7.82
CA HIS A 21 -13.93 -16.66 8.26
C HIS A 21 -13.14 -17.87 7.75
N THR A 22 -12.62 -17.81 6.52
CA THR A 22 -11.96 -18.96 5.87
C THR A 22 -10.44 -18.83 5.79
N GLY A 23 -9.89 -17.64 6.00
CA GLY A 23 -8.46 -17.36 5.80
C GLY A 23 -8.04 -17.37 4.34
N ALA A 24 -8.98 -17.58 3.40
CA ALA A 24 -8.70 -17.63 1.98
C ALA A 24 -8.17 -16.27 1.49
N ARG A 25 -7.06 -16.29 0.77
CA ARG A 25 -6.46 -15.09 0.17
C ARG A 25 -6.72 -15.09 -1.33
N THR A 26 -7.06 -13.93 -1.88
CA THR A 26 -7.09 -13.75 -3.34
C THR A 26 -5.67 -13.93 -3.88
N ASN A 27 -5.46 -14.76 -4.92
CA ASN A 27 -4.13 -15.02 -5.46
C ASN A 27 -3.61 -13.79 -6.24
N LEU A 28 -2.93 -12.91 -5.52
CA LEU A 28 -2.25 -11.69 -5.98
C LEU A 28 -1.38 -11.90 -7.23
N LEU A 29 -0.72 -13.05 -7.32
CA LEU A 29 0.46 -13.23 -8.16
C LEU A 29 0.15 -13.64 -9.59
N ARG A 30 -1.12 -13.88 -9.94
CA ARG A 30 -1.49 -14.43 -11.27
C ARG A 30 -2.23 -13.47 -12.20
N MET A 31 -2.55 -12.25 -11.75
CA MET A 31 -3.28 -11.28 -12.58
C MET A 31 -2.34 -10.47 -13.49
N LYS A 32 -2.42 -10.75 -14.79
CA LYS A 32 -1.79 -9.95 -15.87
C LYS A 32 -2.64 -8.71 -16.15
N GLY A 33 -1.99 -7.56 -16.38
CA GLY A 33 -2.67 -6.30 -16.75
C GLY A 33 -2.63 -5.22 -15.66
N PRO A 34 -3.16 -5.43 -14.45
CA PRO A 34 -3.18 -4.40 -13.41
C PRO A 34 -1.77 -3.97 -12.98
N LYS A 35 -1.52 -2.66 -12.98
CA LYS A 35 -0.26 -2.04 -12.51
C LYS A 35 -0.29 -1.70 -11.01
N VAL A 36 -1.44 -1.84 -10.37
CA VAL A 36 -1.65 -1.52 -8.95
C VAL A 36 -2.35 -2.69 -8.25
N ALA A 37 -1.86 -3.06 -7.07
CA ALA A 37 -2.50 -3.97 -6.15
C ALA A 37 -2.93 -3.20 -4.90
N GLY A 38 -4.24 -3.09 -4.66
CA GLY A 38 -4.78 -2.57 -3.41
C GLY A 38 -4.85 -3.70 -2.39
N VAL A 39 -4.09 -3.64 -1.29
CA VAL A 39 -3.96 -4.74 -0.34
C VAL A 39 -4.38 -4.30 1.06
N TYR A 40 -5.17 -5.14 1.75
CA TYR A 40 -5.49 -4.92 3.15
C TYR A 40 -4.20 -4.83 3.98
N HIS A 41 -4.02 -3.72 4.71
CA HIS A 41 -2.73 -3.32 5.26
C HIS A 41 -2.07 -4.36 6.18
N GLN A 42 -2.85 -5.16 6.91
CA GLN A 42 -2.32 -6.19 7.80
C GLN A 42 -1.63 -7.35 7.06
N LEU A 43 -1.96 -7.55 5.78
CA LEU A 43 -1.39 -8.59 4.93
C LEU A 43 -0.08 -8.17 4.26
N ILE A 44 0.27 -6.89 4.35
CA ILE A 44 1.45 -6.34 3.71
C ILE A 44 2.67 -6.62 4.58
N ASP A 45 3.62 -7.34 3.99
CA ASP A 45 4.97 -7.54 4.50
C ASP A 45 6.01 -7.15 3.45
N GLU A 46 7.27 -7.02 3.88
CA GLU A 46 8.37 -6.58 3.01
C GLU A 46 8.59 -7.54 1.82
N ARG A 47 8.38 -8.85 2.03
CA ARG A 47 8.55 -9.86 0.99
C ARG A 47 7.51 -9.69 -0.11
N MET A 48 6.25 -9.46 0.25
CA MET A 48 5.16 -9.20 -0.68
C MET A 48 5.44 -7.95 -1.51
N VAL A 49 5.87 -6.87 -0.86
CA VAL A 49 6.19 -5.61 -1.55
C VAL A 49 7.31 -5.82 -2.56
N LYS A 50 8.42 -6.46 -2.15
CA LYS A 50 9.53 -6.79 -3.06
C LYS A 50 9.10 -7.63 -4.26
N ILE A 51 8.24 -8.64 -4.06
CA ILE A 51 7.74 -9.48 -5.16
C ILE A 51 6.87 -8.68 -6.14
N LEU A 52 6.02 -7.80 -5.63
CA LEU A 52 5.13 -6.98 -6.47
C LEU A 52 5.91 -5.90 -7.23
N HIS A 53 6.85 -5.23 -6.56
CA HIS A 53 7.77 -4.28 -7.19
C HIS A 53 8.63 -4.93 -8.28
N GLY A 54 9.16 -6.13 -8.03
CA GLY A 54 9.90 -6.91 -9.03
C GLY A 54 9.06 -7.34 -10.25
N ARG A 55 7.74 -7.14 -10.22
CA ARG A 55 6.80 -7.35 -11.32
C ARG A 55 6.20 -6.05 -11.84
N GLU A 56 6.83 -4.92 -11.52
CA GLU A 56 6.40 -3.56 -11.90
C GLU A 56 4.96 -3.22 -11.44
N LYS A 57 4.55 -3.76 -10.28
CA LYS A 57 3.26 -3.46 -9.65
C LYS A 57 3.45 -2.56 -8.45
N LYS A 58 2.66 -1.49 -8.38
CA LYS A 58 2.53 -0.65 -7.18
C LYS A 58 1.66 -1.31 -6.13
N VAL A 59 1.95 -1.08 -4.86
CA VAL A 59 1.22 -1.62 -3.69
C VAL A 59 0.53 -0.48 -2.94
N TYR A 60 -0.81 -0.50 -2.93
CA TYR A 60 -1.62 0.51 -2.25
C TYR A 60 -2.24 -0.13 -1.00
N ALA A 61 -1.87 0.33 0.18
CA ALA A 61 -2.43 -0.18 1.44
C ALA A 61 -3.82 0.43 1.70
N TRP A 62 -4.78 -0.37 2.16
CA TRP A 62 -6.09 0.13 2.57
C TRP A 62 -6.69 -0.67 3.74
N THR A 63 -7.65 -0.14 4.50
CA THR A 63 -7.73 1.28 4.88
C THR A 63 -6.89 1.44 6.13
N VAL A 64 -6.02 2.44 6.18
CA VAL A 64 -5.06 2.64 7.27
C VAL A 64 -5.42 3.89 8.05
N ASP A 65 -5.93 3.73 9.26
CA ASP A 65 -6.52 4.84 10.03
C ASP A 65 -5.83 5.09 11.39
N ASP A 66 -4.75 4.38 11.69
CA ASP A 66 -3.92 4.55 12.89
C ASP A 66 -2.44 4.81 12.57
N VAL A 67 -1.75 5.50 13.47
CA VAL A 67 -0.35 5.96 13.29
C VAL A 67 0.62 4.78 13.14
N ASP A 68 0.46 3.71 13.93
CA ASP A 68 1.37 2.56 13.92
C ASP A 68 1.31 1.84 12.56
N SER A 69 0.10 1.62 12.05
CA SER A 69 -0.11 1.03 10.73
C SER A 69 0.40 1.96 9.62
N MET A 70 0.21 3.29 9.72
CA MET A 70 0.77 4.25 8.75
C MET A 70 2.30 4.18 8.71
N MET A 71 2.95 4.22 9.88
CA MET A 71 4.41 4.13 10.02
C MET A 71 4.93 2.81 9.46
N ARG A 72 4.26 1.70 9.76
CA ARG A 72 4.57 0.39 9.19
C ARG A 72 4.47 0.41 7.66
N MET A 73 3.41 0.95 7.07
CA MET A 73 3.26 1.02 5.61
C MET A 73 4.34 1.87 4.94
N LEU A 74 4.72 2.99 5.57
CA LEU A 74 5.84 3.81 5.12
C LEU A 74 7.18 3.06 5.21
N HIS A 75 7.39 2.24 6.25
CA HIS A 75 8.60 1.42 6.39
C HIS A 75 8.65 0.28 5.37
N MET A 76 7.52 -0.37 5.12
CA MET A 76 7.37 -1.46 4.14
C MET A 76 7.43 -0.97 2.69
N ARG A 77 7.56 0.34 2.45
CA ARG A 77 7.60 0.97 1.12
C ARG A 77 6.34 0.72 0.29
N ALA A 78 5.17 0.75 0.92
CA ALA A 78 3.92 0.85 0.18
C ALA A 78 3.92 2.13 -0.67
N ASP A 79 3.44 2.04 -1.91
CA ASP A 79 3.45 3.15 -2.88
C ASP A 79 2.34 4.17 -2.60
N ALA A 80 1.28 3.75 -1.91
CA ALA A 80 0.22 4.64 -1.43
C ALA A 80 -0.46 4.07 -0.19
N ILE A 81 -1.06 4.96 0.60
CA ILE A 81 -1.91 4.63 1.75
C ILE A 81 -3.30 5.23 1.50
N VAL A 82 -4.31 4.38 1.49
CA VAL A 82 -5.73 4.76 1.47
C VAL A 82 -6.19 4.88 2.92
N THR A 83 -6.70 6.04 3.30
CA THR A 83 -7.07 6.39 4.68
C THR A 83 -8.36 7.21 4.71
N SER A 84 -9.13 7.04 5.78
CA SER A 84 -10.25 7.89 6.14
C SER A 84 -9.79 9.20 6.81
N ASN A 85 -8.52 9.27 7.23
CA ASN A 85 -7.94 10.42 7.96
C ASN A 85 -6.67 10.96 7.27
N PRO A 86 -6.81 11.69 6.15
CA PRO A 86 -5.67 12.22 5.38
C PRO A 86 -4.83 13.22 6.17
N THR A 87 -5.42 14.00 7.09
CA THR A 87 -4.70 14.95 7.94
C THR A 87 -3.75 14.24 8.90
N LEU A 88 -4.17 13.12 9.49
CA LEU A 88 -3.31 12.30 10.34
C LEU A 88 -2.14 11.72 9.52
N LEU A 89 -2.40 11.18 8.33
CA LEU A 89 -1.36 10.65 7.46
C LEU A 89 -0.32 11.71 7.09
N GLN A 90 -0.76 12.92 6.72
CA GLN A 90 0.15 14.01 6.39
C GLN A 90 1.07 14.38 7.56
N ARG A 91 0.54 14.46 8.79
CA ARG A 91 1.33 14.73 10.00
C ARG A 91 2.33 13.61 10.25
N THR A 92 1.89 12.35 10.25
CA THR A 92 2.76 11.18 10.43
C THR A 92 3.92 11.15 9.42
N MET A 93 3.66 11.50 8.15
CA MET A 93 4.72 11.59 7.12
C MET A 93 5.71 12.73 7.40
N GLN A 94 5.23 13.87 7.88
CA GLN A 94 6.08 15.01 8.26
C GLN A 94 6.94 14.67 9.48
N ASP A 95 6.35 14.10 10.53
CA ASP A 95 7.04 13.70 11.76
C ASP A 95 8.16 12.70 11.46
N LYS A 96 7.86 11.68 10.64
CA LYS A 96 8.86 10.71 10.18
C LYS A 96 10.00 11.38 9.41
N ARG A 97 9.69 12.35 8.54
CA ARG A 97 10.71 13.08 7.78
C ARG A 97 11.61 13.90 8.71
N THR A 98 11.04 14.57 9.70
CA THR A 98 11.77 15.32 10.72
C THR A 98 12.67 14.39 11.53
N GLN A 99 12.14 13.26 12.02
CA GLN A 99 12.91 12.26 12.74
C GLN A 99 14.10 11.74 11.91
N CYS A 100 13.89 11.41 10.63
CA CYS A 100 14.99 10.98 9.76
C CYS A 100 16.05 12.06 9.53
N LEU A 101 15.68 13.34 9.54
CA LEU A 101 16.63 14.45 9.46
C LEU A 101 17.44 14.55 10.76
N GLU A 102 16.78 14.54 11.92
CA GLU A 102 17.43 14.60 13.24
C GLU A 102 18.40 13.44 13.46
N GLU A 103 17.98 12.21 13.13
CA GLU A 103 18.82 11.01 13.19
C GLU A 103 19.96 11.07 12.14
N GLY A 104 19.68 11.59 10.94
CA GLY A 104 20.67 11.76 9.87
C GLY A 104 21.71 12.86 10.14
N PHE A 105 21.44 13.77 11.08
CA PHE A 105 22.39 14.77 11.60
C PHE A 105 23.24 14.25 12.77
N SER A 106 23.01 13.02 13.27
CA SER A 106 24.00 12.33 14.12
C SER A 106 25.19 11.84 13.29
N LEU A 107 25.91 12.78 12.67
CA LEU A 107 27.34 12.64 12.45
C LEU A 107 28.00 12.95 13.79
N THR A 108 28.07 11.94 14.66
CA THR A 108 28.96 11.99 15.82
C THR A 108 30.36 12.34 15.31
N ARG A 109 30.88 13.45 15.86
CA ARG A 109 32.23 13.96 15.65
C ARG A 109 33.29 12.98 16.14
#